data_AF-A0A143XQ85-F1
#
_entry.id   AF-A0A143XQ85-F1
#
_cell.length_a   1.000
_cell.length_b   1.000
_cell.length_c   1.000
_cell.angle_alpha   90.00
_cell.angle_beta   90.00
_cell.angle_gamma   90.00
#
_symmetry.space_group_name_H-M   'P 1'
#
loop_
_entity.id
_entity.type
_entity.pdbx_description
1 polymer ?
#
loop_
_entity_poly.entity_id
_entity_poly.type
_entity_poly.pdbx_seq_one_letter_code
_entity_poly.pdbx_strand_id
1 'polypeptide(L)'
;MKKFFFAVALFAGASTAFVACSGSDDEPKPSLDDIKEIELTVDKNAIEANGEDVVNFTVTSDTGVNLNDKAVILIPGEEITFLDEMYYTSTVNETVTFQARYNGIYSNEVTVEVKNRSKYEKYFRRVLISQLTGTWCVNCPGMTRSLKLVSEQFPDRIEILAMHGSSSQGTDPYAIPQTEEMFSQFPDLRGYPSAVIDMRQKSVDATTSSLVRAINKSLLEYPATCGVKIASTYNKDTKKVDAKVTVAAEATNKYALGLAVVVDGLEYTQTGAENDPDYLHNNVVIAINNLRGEFIGDGVINAGEEVSHTFTIDMSTTKYNIEDMRVVAFILAQSGDAYYVNNSASCKLDGGSIDYTYNE
;
A
#
# COMPACT_ATOMS: atom_id res chain seq x y z
N MET A 1 10.85 6.44 -22.54
CA MET A 1 11.50 7.75 -22.39
C MET A 1 11.31 8.58 -23.65
N LYS A 2 10.22 9.37 -23.74
CA LYS A 2 10.02 10.35 -24.81
C LYS A 2 10.21 11.74 -24.20
N LYS A 3 11.37 12.35 -24.49
CA LYS A 3 11.69 13.72 -24.08
C LYS A 3 11.04 14.68 -25.06
N PHE A 4 10.05 15.45 -24.60
CA PHE A 4 9.51 16.57 -25.36
C PHE A 4 10.44 17.78 -25.19
N PHE A 5 11.00 18.25 -26.29
CA PHE A 5 11.71 19.52 -26.39
C PHE A 5 10.68 20.64 -26.56
N PHE A 6 10.64 21.59 -25.61
CA PHE A 6 9.96 22.87 -25.82
C PHE A 6 10.92 23.84 -26.50
N ALA A 7 10.56 24.26 -27.72
CA ALA A 7 11.27 25.29 -28.46
C ALA A 7 10.90 26.67 -27.91
N VAL A 8 11.91 27.45 -27.51
CA VAL A 8 11.78 28.85 -27.14
C VAL A 8 11.81 29.69 -28.43
N ALA A 9 10.68 30.31 -28.76
CA ALA A 9 10.60 31.28 -29.84
C ALA A 9 10.97 32.67 -29.32
N LEU A 10 12.10 33.22 -29.79
CA LEU A 10 12.45 34.62 -29.68
C LEU A 10 11.46 35.47 -30.50
N PHE A 11 10.76 36.40 -29.85
CA PHE A 11 10.16 37.55 -30.52
C PHE A 11 10.87 38.83 -30.08
N ALA A 12 11.58 39.43 -31.02
CA ALA A 12 12.06 40.81 -30.95
C ALA A 12 10.94 41.74 -31.48
N GLY A 13 10.64 42.83 -30.77
CA GLY A 13 9.65 43.79 -31.26
C GLY A 13 9.40 45.00 -30.35
N ALA A 14 10.11 46.09 -30.68
CA ALA A 14 9.67 47.49 -30.65
C ALA A 14 9.18 48.13 -29.33
N SER A 15 10.06 48.98 -28.81
CA SER A 15 9.82 50.07 -27.87
C SER A 15 8.72 51.03 -28.34
N THR A 16 7.70 51.23 -27.51
CA THR A 16 6.89 52.46 -27.52
C THR A 16 6.72 52.96 -26.09
N ALA A 17 7.12 54.21 -25.88
CA ALA A 17 7.03 54.89 -24.60
C ALA A 17 5.59 55.35 -24.35
N PHE A 18 5.00 54.89 -23.26
CA PHE A 18 3.82 55.52 -22.65
C PHE A 18 4.22 56.07 -21.29
N VAL A 19 4.17 57.39 -21.16
CA VAL A 19 4.17 58.10 -19.88
C VAL A 19 2.69 58.30 -19.52
N ALA A 20 2.22 57.69 -18.42
CA ALA A 20 1.03 58.15 -17.70
C ALA A 20 0.92 57.53 -16.30
N CYS A 21 0.86 58.43 -15.31
CA CYS A 21 0.32 58.28 -13.95
C CYS A 21 0.97 57.27 -12.98
N SER A 22 1.87 57.77 -12.14
CA SER A 22 2.16 57.20 -10.82
C SER A 22 0.97 57.43 -9.90
N GLY A 23 0.00 56.53 -9.94
CA GLY A 23 -0.94 56.33 -8.83
C GLY A 23 -0.22 55.47 -7.79
N SER A 24 0.19 56.09 -6.69
CA SER A 24 0.61 55.38 -5.49
C SER A 24 -0.64 54.85 -4.78
N ASP A 25 -1.11 53.68 -5.21
CA ASP A 25 -2.07 52.89 -4.44
C ASP A 25 -1.29 52.16 -3.33
N ASP A 26 -0.81 52.94 -2.35
CA ASP A 26 -0.40 52.42 -1.05
C ASP A 26 -1.68 52.18 -0.23
N GLU A 27 -2.48 51.19 -0.63
CA GLU A 27 -3.29 50.52 0.37
C GLU A 27 -2.34 49.82 1.35
N PRO A 28 -2.49 50.00 2.68
CA PRO A 28 -1.65 49.30 3.63
C PRO A 28 -1.85 47.81 3.42
N LYS A 29 -0.81 47.10 2.95
CA LYS A 29 -0.82 45.64 2.96
C LYS A 29 -1.02 45.21 4.43
N PRO A 30 -2.03 44.38 4.74
CA PRO A 30 -2.31 44.00 6.11
C PRO A 30 -1.06 43.40 6.77
N SER A 31 -0.77 43.84 7.99
CA SER A 31 0.28 43.25 8.82
C SER A 31 -0.08 41.80 9.13
N LEU A 32 0.89 40.90 9.05
CA LEU A 32 0.71 39.49 9.43
C LEU A 32 0.50 39.33 10.95
N ASP A 33 0.84 40.35 11.74
CA ASP A 33 0.70 40.35 13.20
C ASP A 33 -0.74 40.64 13.66
N ASP A 34 -1.64 41.06 12.75
CA ASP A 34 -3.02 41.46 13.06
C ASP A 34 -4.08 40.40 12.74
N ILE A 35 -3.67 39.23 12.23
CA ILE A 35 -4.58 38.15 11.82
C ILE A 35 -5.21 37.51 13.05
N LYS A 36 -6.55 37.51 13.14
CA LYS A 36 -7.29 36.91 14.26
C LYS A 36 -8.01 35.63 13.87
N GLU A 37 -8.50 35.58 12.64
CA GLU A 37 -9.25 34.45 12.11
C GLU A 37 -8.71 34.09 10.73
N ILE A 38 -8.84 32.81 10.39
CA ILE A 38 -8.50 32.30 9.07
C ILE A 38 -9.66 31.45 8.55
N GLU A 39 -9.88 31.48 7.25
CA GLU A 39 -10.88 30.70 6.55
C GLU A 39 -10.18 29.71 5.62
N LEU A 40 -10.61 28.46 5.67
CA LEU A 40 -10.23 27.41 4.73
C LEU A 40 -11.36 27.20 3.74
N THR A 41 -11.04 27.28 2.46
CA THR A 41 -11.95 27.00 1.35
C THR A 41 -11.34 25.97 0.40
N VAL A 42 -12.22 25.29 -0.35
CA VAL A 42 -11.87 24.32 -1.38
C VAL A 42 -12.50 24.74 -2.71
N ASP A 43 -11.82 24.46 -3.82
CA ASP A 43 -12.34 24.71 -5.17
C ASP A 43 -13.51 23.79 -5.55
N LYS A 44 -13.59 22.61 -4.93
CA LYS A 44 -14.69 21.65 -5.01
C LYS A 44 -14.75 20.78 -3.75
N ASN A 45 -15.94 20.30 -3.42
CA ASN A 45 -16.19 19.44 -2.25
C ASN A 45 -16.31 17.96 -2.60
N ALA A 46 -16.05 17.58 -3.85
CA ALA A 46 -16.01 16.18 -4.26
C ALA A 46 -14.96 15.96 -5.36
N ILE A 47 -14.25 14.84 -5.28
CA ILE A 47 -13.26 14.39 -6.26
C ILE A 47 -13.46 12.91 -6.61
N GLU A 48 -13.01 12.50 -7.79
CA GLU A 48 -12.97 11.10 -8.19
C GLU A 48 -11.80 10.35 -7.50
N ALA A 49 -12.02 9.12 -7.05
CA ALA A 49 -11.04 8.26 -6.36
C ALA A 49 -10.00 7.64 -7.32
N ASN A 50 -9.42 8.46 -8.20
CA ASN A 50 -8.44 8.04 -9.21
C ASN A 50 -7.01 8.44 -8.86
N GLY A 51 -6.79 9.23 -7.79
CA GLY A 51 -5.48 9.75 -7.41
C GLY A 51 -4.90 10.82 -8.36
N GLU A 52 -5.69 11.30 -9.32
CA GLU A 52 -5.33 12.37 -10.25
C GLU A 52 -6.24 13.59 -10.09
N ASP A 53 -7.50 13.38 -9.71
CA ASP A 53 -8.45 14.45 -9.40
C ASP A 53 -8.10 15.02 -8.02
N VAL A 54 -7.70 16.29 -8.00
CA VAL A 54 -7.23 16.96 -6.78
C VAL A 54 -8.22 18.03 -6.34
N VAL A 55 -8.44 18.15 -5.03
CA VAL A 55 -9.05 19.34 -4.42
C VAL A 55 -7.94 20.30 -4.02
N ASN A 56 -8.06 21.58 -4.36
CA ASN A 56 -7.09 22.60 -3.99
C ASN A 56 -7.58 23.40 -2.79
N PHE A 57 -6.70 23.64 -1.82
CA PHE A 57 -6.99 24.39 -0.61
C PHE A 57 -6.60 25.86 -0.78
N THR A 58 -7.44 26.75 -0.27
CA THR A 58 -7.11 28.18 -0.10
C THR A 58 -7.35 28.60 1.33
N VAL A 59 -6.31 29.13 1.97
CA VAL A 59 -6.36 29.70 3.31
C VAL A 59 -6.26 31.21 3.22
N THR A 60 -7.24 31.92 3.76
CA THR A 60 -7.27 33.39 3.74
C THR A 60 -7.53 33.93 5.14
N SER A 61 -6.89 35.04 5.53
CA SER A 61 -7.16 35.69 6.81
C SER A 61 -8.44 36.52 6.79
N ASP A 62 -8.92 36.91 7.96
CA ASP A 62 -9.96 37.95 8.15
C ASP A 62 -9.60 39.31 7.51
N THR A 63 -8.32 39.57 7.27
CA THR A 63 -7.81 40.75 6.57
C THR A 63 -7.64 40.56 5.06
N GLY A 64 -8.06 39.42 4.50
CA GLY A 64 -7.98 39.13 3.06
C GLY A 64 -6.59 38.69 2.54
N VAL A 65 -5.65 38.35 3.43
CA VAL A 65 -4.31 37.89 3.04
C VAL A 65 -4.37 36.40 2.71
N ASN A 66 -3.83 35.99 1.56
CA ASN A 66 -3.62 34.58 1.23
C ASN A 66 -2.47 34.00 2.08
N LEU A 67 -2.72 32.88 2.73
CA LEU A 67 -1.81 32.21 3.66
C LEU A 67 -1.33 30.84 3.17
N ASN A 68 -1.52 30.46 1.91
CA ASN A 68 -1.18 29.13 1.40
C ASN A 68 0.30 28.75 1.61
N ASP A 69 1.22 29.71 1.54
CA ASP A 69 2.66 29.46 1.76
C ASP A 69 3.07 29.43 3.24
N LYS A 70 2.12 29.60 4.17
CA LYS A 70 2.39 29.80 5.62
C LYS A 70 1.54 28.93 6.53
N ALA A 71 0.31 28.63 6.11
CA ALA A 71 -0.58 27.75 6.82
C ALA A 71 -0.24 26.28 6.49
N VAL A 72 -0.64 25.38 7.38
CA VAL A 72 -0.59 23.94 7.14
C VAL A 72 -2.00 23.38 7.13
N ILE A 73 -2.28 22.47 6.20
CA ILE A 73 -3.53 21.71 6.18
C ILE A 73 -3.37 20.47 7.05
N LEU A 74 -4.41 20.16 7.81
CA LEU A 74 -4.46 18.99 8.67
C LEU A 74 -5.80 18.27 8.56
N ILE A 75 -5.77 16.97 8.83
CA ILE A 75 -6.94 16.12 9.04
C ILE A 75 -7.06 15.92 10.55
N PRO A 76 -8.13 16.41 11.21
CA PRO A 76 -8.34 16.21 12.63
C PRO A 76 -8.71 14.74 12.92
N GLY A 77 -8.23 14.23 14.05
CA GLY A 77 -8.44 12.86 14.50
C GLY A 77 -7.83 12.66 15.90
N GLU A 78 -7.86 11.42 16.42
CA GLU A 78 -7.11 11.08 17.65
C GLU A 78 -5.62 11.38 17.48
N GLU A 79 -5.08 11.11 16.29
CA GLU A 79 -3.81 11.63 15.81
C GLU A 79 -4.06 12.63 14.66
N ILE A 80 -3.42 13.80 14.74
CA ILE A 80 -3.52 14.83 13.70
C ILE A 80 -2.57 14.47 12.56
N THR A 81 -3.10 14.37 11.34
CA THR A 81 -2.30 14.19 10.13
C THR A 81 -2.08 15.54 9.46
N PHE A 82 -0.83 15.88 9.15
CA PHE A 82 -0.49 17.10 8.40
C PHE A 82 -0.25 16.75 6.93
N LEU A 83 -0.76 17.60 6.03
CA LEU A 83 -0.48 17.51 4.61
C LEU A 83 0.73 18.38 4.27
N ASP A 84 1.60 17.86 3.40
CA ASP A 84 2.77 18.59 2.89
C ASP A 84 2.38 19.60 1.79
N GLU A 85 1.20 19.45 1.21
CA GLU A 85 0.76 20.14 0.00
C GLU A 85 -0.57 20.87 0.22
N MET A 86 -0.79 21.97 -0.52
CA MET A 86 -2.05 22.72 -0.55
C MET A 86 -3.10 22.11 -1.49
N TYR A 87 -3.06 20.79 -1.65
CA TYR A 87 -4.08 20.01 -2.33
C TYR A 87 -4.20 18.62 -1.71
N TYR A 88 -5.30 17.93 -2.01
CA TYR A 88 -5.52 16.54 -1.60
C TYR A 88 -6.07 15.71 -2.75
N THR A 89 -5.68 14.43 -2.80
CA THR A 89 -6.24 13.42 -3.68
C THR A 89 -6.18 12.05 -3.00
N SER A 90 -7.03 11.13 -3.44
CA SER A 90 -7.09 9.78 -2.89
C SER A 90 -7.55 8.77 -3.94
N THR A 91 -7.27 7.50 -3.67
CA THR A 91 -7.74 6.34 -4.43
C THR A 91 -8.72 5.49 -3.63
N VAL A 92 -9.19 5.99 -2.49
CA VAL A 92 -10.14 5.32 -1.61
C VAL A 92 -11.42 6.12 -1.60
N ASN A 93 -12.57 5.45 -1.66
CA ASN A 93 -13.84 6.12 -1.43
C ASN A 93 -13.91 6.48 0.06
N GLU A 94 -14.00 7.77 0.37
CA GLU A 94 -13.97 8.27 1.74
C GLU A 94 -14.57 9.67 1.83
N THR A 95 -14.85 10.11 3.05
CA THR A 95 -15.23 11.49 3.34
C THR A 95 -14.22 12.03 4.32
N VAL A 96 -13.42 13.01 3.88
CA VAL A 96 -12.32 13.56 4.68
C VAL A 96 -12.67 14.97 5.10
N THR A 97 -12.46 15.27 6.38
CA THR A 97 -12.60 16.62 6.93
C THR A 97 -11.22 17.22 7.09
N PHE A 98 -11.05 18.45 6.63
CA PHE A 98 -9.80 19.21 6.67
C PHE A 98 -9.97 20.49 7.49
N GLN A 99 -8.88 20.92 8.09
CA GLN A 99 -8.74 22.20 8.76
C GLN A 99 -7.38 22.81 8.42
N ALA A 100 -7.27 24.13 8.45
CA ALA A 100 -6.00 24.83 8.32
C ALA A 100 -5.54 25.35 9.68
N ARG A 101 -4.22 25.44 9.85
CA ARG A 101 -3.60 26.05 11.02
C ARG A 101 -2.54 27.06 10.61
N TYR A 102 -2.60 28.25 11.21
CA TYR A 102 -1.57 29.30 11.07
C TYR A 102 -1.31 29.95 12.44
N ASN A 103 -0.06 29.94 12.91
CA ASN A 103 0.34 30.55 14.20
C ASN A 103 -0.54 30.16 15.42
N GLY A 104 -1.11 28.96 15.42
CA GLY A 104 -2.00 28.49 16.50
C GLY A 104 -3.48 28.86 16.32
N ILE A 105 -3.83 29.63 15.30
CA ILE A 105 -5.19 29.90 14.86
C ILE A 105 -5.63 28.76 13.94
N TYR A 106 -6.85 28.28 14.14
CA TYR A 106 -7.47 27.22 13.34
C TYR A 106 -8.62 27.79 12.51
N SER A 107 -8.79 27.27 11.30
CA SER A 107 -9.91 27.65 10.42
C SER A 107 -11.21 26.93 10.78
N ASN A 108 -12.28 27.27 10.06
CA ASN A 108 -13.42 26.36 9.85
C ASN A 108 -12.96 25.01 9.29
N GLU A 109 -13.81 23.99 9.46
CA GLU A 109 -13.64 22.70 8.81
C GLU A 109 -14.26 22.72 7.40
N VAL A 110 -13.64 21.97 6.48
CA VAL A 110 -14.18 21.69 5.15
C VAL A 110 -14.17 20.19 4.92
N THR A 111 -15.27 19.66 4.39
CA THR A 111 -15.40 18.24 4.10
C THR A 111 -15.36 18.00 2.60
N VAL A 112 -14.56 17.02 2.17
CA VAL A 112 -14.43 16.59 0.77
C VAL A 112 -14.80 15.12 0.65
N GLU A 113 -15.68 14.81 -0.30
CA GLU A 113 -16.07 13.46 -0.65
C GLU A 113 -15.16 12.91 -1.78
N VAL A 114 -14.50 11.79 -1.55
CA VAL A 114 -13.77 11.02 -2.57
C VAL A 114 -14.63 9.83 -2.96
N LYS A 115 -14.92 9.66 -4.25
CA LYS A 115 -15.92 8.66 -4.70
C LYS A 115 -15.59 7.99 -6.03
N ASN A 116 -16.43 7.02 -6.40
CA ASN A 116 -16.43 6.34 -7.69
C ASN A 116 -15.17 5.52 -7.99
N ARG A 117 -14.52 4.94 -6.97
CA ARG A 117 -13.34 4.08 -7.17
C ARG A 117 -13.62 2.95 -8.17
N SER A 118 -14.82 2.38 -8.17
CA SER A 118 -15.25 1.34 -9.10
C SER A 118 -15.12 1.70 -10.59
N LYS A 119 -15.05 2.98 -10.97
CA LYS A 119 -14.80 3.41 -12.36
C LYS A 119 -13.34 3.23 -12.80
N TYR A 120 -12.41 3.18 -11.84
CA TYR A 120 -10.97 3.21 -12.08
C TYR A 120 -10.28 1.90 -11.69
N GLU A 121 -10.88 1.14 -10.79
CA GLU A 121 -10.41 -0.16 -10.35
C GLU A 121 -11.63 -0.99 -9.94
N LYS A 122 -11.99 -1.99 -10.74
CA LYS A 122 -13.19 -2.79 -10.46
C LYS A 122 -13.04 -3.66 -9.22
N TYR A 123 -11.90 -4.34 -9.11
CA TYR A 123 -11.63 -5.28 -8.03
C TYR A 123 -10.91 -4.57 -6.88
N PHE A 124 -11.39 -4.78 -5.66
CA PHE A 124 -10.71 -4.29 -4.47
C PHE A 124 -9.34 -4.96 -4.35
N ARG A 125 -8.31 -4.14 -4.25
CA ARG A 125 -6.92 -4.59 -4.28
C ARG A 125 -6.34 -4.81 -2.89
N ARG A 126 -5.74 -5.97 -2.68
CA ARG A 126 -4.92 -6.28 -1.50
C ARG A 126 -3.44 -6.37 -1.87
N VAL A 127 -2.63 -5.60 -1.16
CA VAL A 127 -1.17 -5.53 -1.30
C VAL A 127 -0.56 -6.74 -0.60
N LEU A 128 0.37 -7.42 -1.27
CA LEU A 128 1.17 -8.47 -0.66
C LEU A 128 2.48 -7.88 -0.13
N ILE A 129 2.80 -8.13 1.13
CA ILE A 129 4.07 -7.74 1.75
C ILE A 129 4.82 -9.00 2.17
N SER A 130 5.96 -9.26 1.54
CA SER A 130 6.89 -10.30 1.99
C SER A 130 7.89 -9.70 2.96
N GLN A 131 7.72 -9.97 4.25
CA GLN A 131 8.65 -9.59 5.31
C GLN A 131 9.76 -10.64 5.39
N LEU A 132 10.99 -10.26 5.06
CA LEU A 132 12.18 -11.07 5.30
C LEU A 132 12.62 -10.84 6.74
N THR A 133 12.56 -11.89 7.56
CA THR A 133 12.79 -11.81 9.00
C THR A 133 13.61 -12.99 9.54
N GLY A 134 14.02 -12.91 10.80
CA GLY A 134 14.65 -14.02 11.50
C GLY A 134 14.57 -13.89 13.03
N THR A 135 14.39 -14.99 13.75
CA THR A 135 14.33 -15.05 15.22
C THR A 135 15.61 -14.55 15.87
N TRP A 136 16.74 -14.65 15.16
CA TRP A 136 18.06 -14.22 15.61
C TRP A 136 18.32 -12.71 15.38
N CYS A 137 17.47 -12.03 14.61
CA CYS A 137 17.70 -10.67 14.15
C CYS A 137 17.16 -9.62 15.14
N VAL A 138 18.07 -8.89 15.79
CA VAL A 138 17.74 -7.88 16.84
C VAL A 138 16.81 -6.75 16.36
N ASN A 139 16.86 -6.39 15.09
CA ASN A 139 16.06 -5.29 14.52
C ASN A 139 14.71 -5.76 13.95
N CYS A 140 14.51 -7.07 13.79
CA CYS A 140 13.31 -7.62 13.18
C CYS A 140 12.02 -7.35 13.97
N PRO A 141 12.02 -7.32 15.32
CA PRO A 141 10.84 -6.89 16.10
C PRO A 141 10.34 -5.50 15.72
N GLY A 142 11.23 -4.58 15.35
CA GLY A 142 10.87 -3.23 14.94
C GLY A 142 10.00 -3.22 13.69
N MET A 143 10.40 -3.96 12.65
CA MET A 143 9.61 -4.07 11.42
C MET A 143 8.31 -4.84 11.64
N THR A 144 8.32 -5.91 12.45
CA THR A 144 7.10 -6.65 12.81
C THR A 144 6.05 -5.74 13.46
N ARG A 145 6.45 -4.88 14.41
CA ARG A 145 5.54 -3.91 15.05
C ARG A 145 5.01 -2.88 14.05
N SER A 146 5.86 -2.33 13.19
CA SER A 146 5.41 -1.36 12.18
C SER A 146 4.46 -1.99 11.17
N LEU A 147 4.71 -3.22 10.73
CA LEU A 147 3.79 -3.94 9.84
C LEU A 147 2.44 -4.21 10.49
N LYS A 148 2.41 -4.54 11.79
CA LYS A 148 1.15 -4.65 12.54
C LYS A 148 0.36 -3.34 12.53
N LEU A 149 1.00 -2.21 12.88
CA LEU A 149 0.36 -0.89 12.87
C LEU A 149 -0.15 -0.51 11.47
N VAL A 150 0.63 -0.83 10.44
CA VAL A 150 0.25 -0.60 9.04
C VAL A 150 -0.97 -1.44 8.66
N SER A 151 -1.01 -2.73 9.00
CA SER A 151 -2.18 -3.58 8.75
C SER A 151 -3.44 -3.07 9.46
N GLU A 152 -3.31 -2.51 10.67
CA GLU A 152 -4.41 -1.88 11.39
C GLU A 152 -4.91 -0.60 10.71
N GLN A 153 -4.01 0.19 10.09
CA GLN A 153 -4.37 1.38 9.30
C GLN A 153 -5.01 1.07 7.95
N PHE A 154 -4.73 -0.12 7.40
CA PHE A 154 -5.21 -0.57 6.10
C PHE A 154 -6.03 -1.87 6.25
N PRO A 155 -7.19 -1.82 6.94
CA PRO A 155 -7.98 -3.01 7.23
C PRO A 155 -8.37 -3.73 5.93
N ASP A 156 -8.18 -5.05 5.93
CA ASP A 156 -8.45 -5.95 4.79
C ASP A 156 -7.69 -5.64 3.49
N ARG A 157 -6.73 -4.70 3.48
CA ARG A 157 -5.98 -4.29 2.28
C ARG A 157 -4.58 -4.89 2.17
N ILE A 158 -4.11 -5.61 3.19
CA ILE A 158 -2.72 -6.07 3.27
C ILE A 158 -2.68 -7.55 3.63
N GLU A 159 -1.90 -8.29 2.85
CA GLU A 159 -1.52 -9.68 3.10
C GLU A 159 -0.03 -9.73 3.44
N ILE A 160 0.31 -10.15 4.66
CA ILE A 160 1.71 -10.30 5.07
C ILE A 160 2.15 -11.75 4.92
N LEU A 161 3.36 -11.95 4.40
CA LEU A 161 4.10 -13.20 4.39
C LEU A 161 5.41 -12.99 5.18
N ALA A 162 5.47 -13.45 6.43
CA ALA A 162 6.68 -13.44 7.23
C ALA A 162 7.58 -14.62 6.82
N MET A 163 8.51 -14.31 5.92
CA MET A 163 9.48 -15.24 5.34
C MET A 163 10.73 -15.28 6.24
N HIS A 164 10.78 -16.30 7.09
CA HIS A 164 11.89 -16.52 7.99
C HIS A 164 13.11 -17.12 7.27
N GLY A 165 14.31 -16.70 7.66
CA GLY A 165 15.56 -17.21 7.09
C GLY A 165 16.69 -17.30 8.11
N SER A 166 17.58 -18.26 7.88
CA SER A 166 18.81 -18.41 8.66
C SER A 166 19.95 -17.60 8.03
N SER A 167 20.95 -17.22 8.82
CA SER A 167 22.16 -16.59 8.31
C SER A 167 23.41 -17.03 9.08
N SER A 168 24.56 -16.46 8.75
CA SER A 168 25.79 -16.65 9.55
C SER A 168 25.66 -16.12 10.99
N GLN A 169 24.66 -15.27 11.27
CA GLN A 169 24.41 -14.70 12.60
C GLN A 169 23.48 -15.58 13.45
N GLY A 170 22.78 -16.56 12.85
CA GLY A 170 21.89 -17.43 13.61
C GLY A 170 21.05 -18.37 12.73
N THR A 171 20.70 -19.52 13.30
CA THR A 171 19.72 -20.44 12.72
C THR A 171 18.32 -20.04 13.16
N ASP A 172 17.38 -20.11 12.24
CA ASP A 172 15.97 -19.79 12.46
C ASP A 172 15.11 -21.07 12.38
N PRO A 173 14.26 -21.36 13.38
CA PRO A 173 13.43 -22.57 13.42
C PRO A 173 12.29 -22.60 12.39
N TYR A 174 11.99 -21.45 11.78
CA TYR A 174 10.94 -21.24 10.78
C TYR A 174 11.51 -20.99 9.38
N ALA A 175 12.84 -21.15 9.21
CA ALA A 175 13.49 -20.89 7.93
C ALA A 175 12.88 -21.72 6.79
N ILE A 176 12.59 -21.04 5.68
CA ILE A 176 12.18 -21.67 4.41
C ILE A 176 13.19 -21.33 3.30
N PRO A 177 13.43 -22.23 2.33
CA PRO A 177 14.40 -21.97 1.26
C PRO A 177 14.00 -20.77 0.38
N GLN A 178 12.70 -20.49 0.25
CA GLN A 178 12.20 -19.37 -0.56
C GLN A 178 12.59 -18.00 -0.01
N THR A 179 12.99 -17.89 1.26
CA THR A 179 13.54 -16.63 1.79
C THR A 179 14.84 -16.26 1.06
N GLU A 180 15.71 -17.22 0.78
CA GLU A 180 16.94 -17.00 -0.01
C GLU A 180 16.65 -16.75 -1.49
N GLU A 181 15.60 -17.39 -2.04
CA GLU A 181 15.12 -17.08 -3.39
C GLU A 181 14.62 -15.62 -3.51
N MET A 182 14.00 -15.08 -2.45
CA MET A 182 13.62 -13.67 -2.41
C MET A 182 14.84 -12.76 -2.48
N PHE A 183 15.89 -13.01 -1.68
CA PHE A 183 17.15 -12.24 -1.77
C PHE A 183 17.79 -12.34 -3.16
N SER A 184 17.69 -13.50 -3.81
CA SER A 184 18.19 -13.69 -5.17
C SER A 184 17.43 -12.86 -6.21
N GLN A 185 16.12 -12.66 -6.01
CA GLN A 185 15.28 -11.81 -6.88
C GLN A 185 15.46 -10.31 -6.59
N PHE A 186 15.86 -9.96 -5.37
CA PHE A 186 16.10 -8.59 -4.94
C PHE A 186 17.53 -8.45 -4.41
N PRO A 187 18.56 -8.54 -5.28
CA PRO A 187 19.96 -8.60 -4.86
C PRO A 187 20.46 -7.33 -4.13
N ASP A 188 19.70 -6.24 -4.23
CA ASP A 188 19.99 -4.99 -3.50
C ASP A 188 19.55 -5.04 -2.03
N LEU A 189 18.76 -6.04 -1.62
CA LEU A 189 18.42 -6.24 -0.21
C LEU A 189 19.65 -6.75 0.53
N ARG A 190 20.05 -6.03 1.59
CA ARG A 190 21.33 -6.27 2.28
C ARG A 190 21.20 -7.06 3.57
N GLY A 191 20.01 -7.53 3.91
CA GLY A 191 19.79 -8.39 5.07
C GLY A 191 18.43 -8.18 5.72
N TYR A 192 18.37 -8.56 7.00
CA TYR A 192 17.15 -8.61 7.80
C TYR A 192 17.09 -7.42 8.79
N PRO A 193 15.90 -6.86 9.09
CA PRO A 193 14.65 -7.09 8.37
C PRO A 193 14.62 -6.34 7.03
N SER A 194 13.83 -6.85 6.09
CA SER A 194 13.47 -6.17 4.85
C SER A 194 12.02 -6.50 4.48
N ALA A 195 11.35 -5.62 3.76
CA ALA A 195 10.03 -5.86 3.21
C ALA A 195 10.05 -5.72 1.68
N VAL A 196 9.40 -6.65 0.98
CA VAL A 196 9.13 -6.57 -0.45
C VAL A 196 7.63 -6.40 -0.66
N ILE A 197 7.24 -5.29 -1.27
CA ILE A 197 5.85 -4.93 -1.54
C ILE A 197 5.52 -5.32 -2.98
N ASP A 198 4.51 -6.18 -3.14
CA ASP A 198 3.96 -6.68 -4.41
C ASP A 198 4.99 -7.27 -5.38
N MET A 199 6.05 -7.89 -4.85
CA MET A 199 7.20 -8.36 -5.64
C MET A 199 7.85 -7.26 -6.48
N ARG A 200 7.67 -5.98 -6.10
CA ARG A 200 8.03 -4.81 -6.92
C ARG A 200 8.93 -3.85 -6.20
N GLN A 201 8.47 -3.35 -5.06
CA GLN A 201 9.16 -2.33 -4.29
C GLN A 201 9.80 -2.96 -3.06
N LYS A 202 10.88 -2.35 -2.58
CA LYS A 202 11.59 -2.80 -1.38
C LYS A 202 11.58 -1.71 -0.33
N SER A 203 11.40 -2.10 0.93
CA SER A 203 11.65 -1.24 2.08
C SER A 203 12.63 -1.94 3.01
N VAL A 204 13.78 -1.31 3.26
CA VAL A 204 14.70 -1.69 4.35
C VAL A 204 14.48 -0.83 5.58
N ASP A 205 13.72 0.26 5.44
CA ASP A 205 13.30 1.09 6.55
C ASP A 205 12.09 0.45 7.23
N ALA A 206 12.26 0.14 8.51
CA ALA A 206 11.28 -0.51 9.35
C ALA A 206 10.26 0.46 9.95
N THR A 207 10.28 1.76 9.62
CA THR A 207 9.31 2.72 10.16
C THR A 207 7.93 2.57 9.53
N THR A 208 6.88 2.76 10.34
CA THR A 208 5.47 2.79 9.90
C THR A 208 5.27 3.76 8.74
N SER A 209 5.81 4.98 8.82
CA SER A 209 5.63 6.00 7.78
C SER A 209 6.24 5.59 6.43
N SER A 210 7.41 4.94 6.42
CA SER A 210 8.02 4.43 5.20
C SER A 210 7.22 3.31 4.56
N LEU A 211 6.66 2.40 5.35
CA LEU A 211 5.79 1.33 4.86
C LEU A 211 4.45 1.90 4.32
N VAL A 212 3.80 2.82 5.05
CA VAL A 212 2.59 3.52 4.59
C VAL A 212 2.82 4.20 3.24
N ARG A 213 3.94 4.93 3.08
CA ARG A 213 4.28 5.57 1.80
C ARG A 213 4.44 4.55 0.67
N ALA A 214 5.11 3.42 0.92
CA ALA A 214 5.30 2.37 -0.08
C ALA A 214 3.97 1.71 -0.49
N ILE A 215 3.08 1.46 0.47
CA ILE A 215 1.74 0.89 0.23
C ILE A 215 0.86 1.84 -0.55
N ASN A 216 0.76 3.10 -0.12
CA ASN A 216 -0.02 4.13 -0.83
C ASN A 216 0.48 4.30 -2.25
N LYS A 217 1.81 4.36 -2.45
CA LYS A 217 2.41 4.38 -3.79
C LYS A 217 2.01 3.15 -4.60
N SER A 218 2.07 1.96 -3.99
CA SER A 218 1.66 0.74 -4.69
C SER A 218 0.20 0.83 -5.12
N LEU A 219 -0.72 1.14 -4.19
CA LEU A 219 -2.16 1.26 -4.42
C LEU A 219 -2.51 2.28 -5.51
N LEU A 220 -1.80 3.40 -5.52
CA LEU A 220 -1.97 4.47 -6.50
C LEU A 220 -1.48 4.06 -7.89
N GLU A 221 -0.25 3.57 -8.01
CA GLU A 221 0.41 3.35 -9.31
C GLU A 221 -0.03 2.06 -10.03
N TYR A 222 -0.56 1.07 -9.29
CA TYR A 222 -0.79 -0.28 -9.83
C TYR A 222 -2.20 -0.81 -9.51
N PRO A 223 -3.29 -0.22 -10.03
CA PRO A 223 -4.64 -0.71 -9.76
C PRO A 223 -4.79 -2.21 -10.11
N ALA A 224 -5.66 -2.92 -9.38
CA ALA A 224 -5.98 -4.31 -9.66
C ALA A 224 -6.58 -4.43 -11.05
N THR A 225 -6.05 -5.36 -11.84
CA THR A 225 -6.56 -5.74 -13.16
C THR A 225 -7.17 -7.14 -13.11
N CYS A 226 -7.24 -7.75 -11.93
CA CYS A 226 -7.89 -9.03 -11.71
C CYS A 226 -8.50 -9.14 -10.31
N GLY A 227 -9.57 -9.91 -10.21
CA GLY A 227 -10.17 -10.35 -8.96
C GLY A 227 -9.59 -11.71 -8.55
N VAL A 228 -9.47 -11.93 -7.24
CA VAL A 228 -8.98 -13.19 -6.67
C VAL A 228 -10.06 -13.77 -5.78
N LYS A 229 -10.43 -15.01 -6.06
CA LYS A 229 -11.29 -15.85 -5.22
C LYS A 229 -10.47 -17.04 -4.75
N ILE A 230 -10.59 -17.41 -3.47
CA ILE A 230 -9.93 -18.60 -2.93
C ILE A 230 -10.88 -19.36 -2.02
N ALA A 231 -10.85 -20.69 -2.11
CA ALA A 231 -11.48 -21.61 -1.18
C ALA A 231 -10.50 -22.73 -0.81
N SER A 232 -10.48 -23.13 0.46
CA SER A 232 -9.53 -24.12 0.96
C SER A 232 -10.18 -25.14 1.88
N THR A 233 -9.68 -26.37 1.85
CA THR A 233 -10.14 -27.47 2.70
C THR A 233 -8.95 -28.33 3.10
N TYR A 234 -8.92 -28.71 4.38
CA TYR A 234 -7.92 -29.63 4.91
C TYR A 234 -8.50 -31.03 5.05
N ASN A 235 -7.83 -32.01 4.46
CA ASN A 235 -8.15 -33.41 4.66
C ASN A 235 -7.26 -33.99 5.78
N LYS A 236 -7.86 -34.29 6.93
CA LYS A 236 -7.19 -34.85 8.11
C LYS A 236 -6.57 -36.23 7.87
N ASP A 237 -7.17 -37.05 7.02
CA ASP A 237 -6.72 -38.42 6.74
C ASP A 237 -5.47 -38.42 5.84
N THR A 238 -5.48 -37.61 4.78
CA THR A 238 -4.35 -37.50 3.85
C THR A 238 -3.32 -36.48 4.28
N LYS A 239 -3.65 -35.64 5.27
CA LYS A 239 -2.88 -34.46 5.70
C LYS A 239 -2.55 -33.51 4.55
N LYS A 240 -3.50 -33.31 3.63
CA LYS A 240 -3.34 -32.41 2.49
C LYS A 240 -4.33 -31.26 2.54
N VAL A 241 -3.90 -30.12 2.03
CA VAL A 241 -4.75 -28.95 1.80
C VAL A 241 -4.99 -28.84 0.31
N ASP A 242 -6.26 -28.77 -0.09
CA ASP A 242 -6.65 -28.40 -1.44
C ASP A 242 -7.16 -26.96 -1.41
N ALA A 243 -6.47 -26.07 -2.12
CA ALA A 243 -6.81 -24.65 -2.22
C ALA A 243 -7.09 -24.31 -3.68
N LYS A 244 -8.36 -24.04 -3.98
CA LYS A 244 -8.81 -23.60 -5.30
C LYS A 244 -8.75 -22.08 -5.38
N VAL A 245 -7.86 -21.59 -6.24
CA VAL A 245 -7.70 -20.18 -6.57
C VAL A 245 -8.36 -19.92 -7.92
N THR A 246 -9.22 -18.90 -8.00
CA THR A 246 -9.81 -18.42 -9.25
C THR A 246 -9.42 -16.97 -9.47
N VAL A 247 -8.97 -16.68 -10.70
CA VAL A 247 -8.62 -15.34 -11.17
C VAL A 247 -9.66 -14.89 -12.17
N ALA A 248 -10.25 -13.72 -11.96
CA ALA A 248 -11.14 -13.07 -12.92
C ALA A 248 -10.43 -11.86 -13.53
N ALA A 249 -10.07 -11.92 -14.81
CA ALA A 249 -9.33 -10.86 -15.47
C ALA A 249 -10.24 -9.70 -15.88
N GLU A 250 -9.89 -8.48 -15.49
CA GLU A 250 -10.49 -7.25 -16.02
C GLU A 250 -9.82 -6.81 -17.32
N ALA A 251 -8.51 -7.05 -17.43
CA ALA A 251 -7.71 -6.77 -18.61
C ALA A 251 -6.98 -8.03 -19.09
N THR A 252 -6.87 -8.19 -20.42
CA THR A 252 -6.07 -9.26 -21.01
C THR A 252 -4.60 -9.08 -20.61
N ASN A 253 -4.04 -10.08 -19.92
CA ASN A 253 -2.65 -10.08 -19.49
C ASN A 253 -2.15 -11.52 -19.30
N LYS A 254 -0.85 -11.68 -19.03
CA LYS A 254 -0.28 -12.92 -18.51
C LYS A 254 -0.31 -12.92 -17.00
N TYR A 255 -0.97 -13.91 -16.43
CA TYR A 255 -1.14 -14.08 -14.99
C TYR A 255 -0.50 -15.38 -14.50
N ALA A 256 0.28 -15.28 -13.44
CA ALA A 256 0.84 -16.42 -12.70
C ALA A 256 0.24 -16.48 -11.30
N LEU A 257 -0.15 -17.66 -10.85
CA LEU A 257 -0.83 -17.88 -9.57
C LEU A 257 0.16 -18.43 -8.54
N GLY A 258 0.28 -17.76 -7.40
CA GLY A 258 1.01 -18.25 -6.23
C GLY A 258 0.08 -18.57 -5.08
N LEU A 259 0.52 -19.48 -4.21
CA LEU A 259 -0.16 -19.86 -2.98
C LEU A 259 0.87 -20.08 -1.87
N ALA A 260 0.63 -19.42 -0.74
CA ALA A 260 1.35 -19.66 0.51
C ALA A 260 0.40 -20.20 1.58
N VAL A 261 0.95 -20.94 2.54
CA VAL A 261 0.33 -21.22 3.83
C VAL A 261 1.12 -20.46 4.88
N VAL A 262 0.40 -19.72 5.71
CA VAL A 262 0.98 -19.04 6.86
C VAL A 262 0.32 -19.50 8.15
N VAL A 263 1.04 -19.33 9.26
CA VAL A 263 0.57 -19.63 10.61
C VAL A 263 0.77 -18.43 11.52
N ASP A 264 -0.21 -18.21 12.38
CA ASP A 264 -0.21 -17.16 13.39
C ASP A 264 0.10 -17.72 14.78
N GLY A 265 0.43 -16.83 15.73
CA GLY A 265 0.50 -17.16 17.14
C GLY A 265 1.66 -18.09 17.56
N LEU A 266 2.75 -18.15 16.81
CA LEU A 266 3.87 -19.02 17.19
C LEU A 266 4.72 -18.39 18.31
N GLU A 267 4.89 -19.15 19.39
CA GLU A 267 5.79 -18.82 20.50
C GLU A 267 7.21 -19.30 20.22
N TYR A 268 8.16 -18.35 20.12
CA TYR A 268 9.59 -18.64 20.10
C TYR A 268 10.40 -17.39 20.44
N THR A 269 11.52 -17.57 21.15
CA THR A 269 12.40 -16.47 21.56
C THR A 269 12.87 -15.66 20.35
N GLN A 270 12.61 -14.36 20.39
CA GLN A 270 13.05 -13.40 19.39
C GLN A 270 14.14 -12.49 19.97
N THR A 271 15.31 -12.48 19.34
CA THR A 271 16.38 -11.54 19.69
C THR A 271 15.87 -10.10 19.53
N GLY A 272 16.09 -9.26 20.55
CA GLY A 272 15.60 -7.87 20.58
C GLY A 272 14.16 -7.71 21.06
N ALA A 273 13.52 -8.79 21.50
CA ALA A 273 12.18 -8.81 22.10
C ALA A 273 12.07 -9.81 23.27
N GLU A 274 13.18 -10.19 23.90
CA GLU A 274 13.23 -11.22 24.94
C GLU A 274 12.45 -10.85 26.21
N ASN A 275 12.27 -9.55 26.45
CA ASN A 275 11.52 -9.02 27.60
C ASN A 275 10.05 -8.73 27.27
N ASP A 276 9.59 -9.04 26.06
CA ASP A 276 8.21 -8.90 25.63
C ASP A 276 7.53 -10.29 25.73
N PRO A 277 6.82 -10.59 26.84
CA PRO A 277 6.21 -11.90 27.05
C PRO A 277 5.05 -12.17 26.08
N ASP A 278 4.52 -11.14 25.43
CA ASP A 278 3.40 -11.22 24.49
C ASP A 278 3.86 -11.26 23.03
N TYR A 279 5.18 -11.34 22.79
CA TYR A 279 5.72 -11.42 21.43
C TYR A 279 5.40 -12.78 20.78
N LEU A 280 4.53 -12.73 19.76
CA LEU A 280 4.17 -13.86 18.93
C LEU A 280 4.63 -13.65 17.48
N HIS A 281 5.14 -14.70 16.87
CA HIS A 281 5.42 -14.70 15.43
C HIS A 281 4.12 -14.99 14.68
N ASN A 282 3.69 -14.03 13.87
CA ASN A 282 2.48 -14.11 13.06
C ASN A 282 2.83 -14.09 11.58
N ASN A 283 1.89 -14.56 10.74
CA ASN A 283 2.02 -14.64 9.30
C ASN A 283 3.24 -15.45 8.83
N VAL A 284 3.74 -16.37 9.67
CA VAL A 284 4.94 -17.15 9.39
C VAL A 284 4.67 -18.08 8.22
N VAL A 285 5.42 -17.92 7.12
CA VAL A 285 5.27 -18.79 5.96
C VAL A 285 5.84 -20.16 6.27
N ILE A 286 4.99 -21.20 6.18
CA ILE A 286 5.39 -22.59 6.43
C ILE A 286 5.43 -23.43 5.14
N ALA A 287 4.69 -23.01 4.12
CA ALA A 287 4.74 -23.57 2.79
C ALA A 287 4.43 -22.49 1.74
N ILE A 288 5.09 -22.56 0.60
CA ILE A 288 4.82 -21.70 -0.55
C ILE A 288 5.21 -22.47 -1.81
N ASN A 289 4.36 -22.45 -2.83
CA ASN A 289 4.62 -23.22 -4.05
C ASN A 289 5.78 -22.60 -4.86
N ASN A 290 5.61 -21.34 -5.27
CA ASN A 290 6.53 -20.64 -6.13
C ASN A 290 6.34 -19.13 -5.95
N LEU A 291 7.42 -18.41 -5.58
CA LEU A 291 7.39 -16.95 -5.45
C LEU A 291 7.03 -16.21 -6.74
N ARG A 292 7.29 -16.84 -7.89
CA ARG A 292 6.98 -16.28 -9.22
C ARG A 292 5.60 -16.70 -9.73
N GLY A 293 4.88 -17.49 -8.94
CA GLY A 293 3.63 -18.13 -9.33
C GLY A 293 3.80 -19.17 -10.44
N GLU A 294 2.68 -19.78 -10.80
CA GLU A 294 2.57 -20.79 -11.84
C GLU A 294 1.56 -20.35 -12.90
N PHE A 295 1.89 -20.55 -14.17
CA PHE A 295 0.97 -20.27 -15.27
C PHE A 295 -0.06 -21.39 -15.43
N ILE A 296 -1.28 -21.01 -15.75
CA ILE A 296 -2.29 -21.94 -16.27
C ILE A 296 -2.23 -21.85 -17.80
N GLY A 297 -1.92 -22.96 -18.47
CA GLY A 297 -1.70 -22.95 -19.92
C GLY A 297 -0.50 -22.07 -20.30
N ASP A 298 -0.69 -21.13 -21.22
CA ASP A 298 0.33 -20.15 -21.62
C ASP A 298 0.37 -18.90 -20.71
N GLY A 299 -0.47 -18.90 -19.67
CA GLY A 299 -0.62 -17.81 -18.71
C GLY A 299 -1.52 -16.66 -19.17
N VAL A 300 -1.95 -16.63 -20.43
CA VAL A 300 -2.81 -15.57 -20.95
C VAL A 300 -4.24 -15.80 -20.45
N ILE A 301 -4.82 -14.78 -19.80
CA ILE A 301 -6.25 -14.75 -19.46
C ILE A 301 -6.83 -13.50 -20.11
N ASN A 302 -7.87 -13.66 -20.94
CA ASN A 302 -8.47 -12.52 -21.63
C ASN A 302 -9.38 -11.72 -20.71
N ALA A 303 -9.54 -10.43 -20.99
CA ALA A 303 -10.49 -9.59 -20.29
C ALA A 303 -11.90 -10.22 -20.27
N GLY A 304 -12.49 -10.32 -19.07
CA GLY A 304 -13.78 -10.94 -18.84
C GLY A 304 -13.76 -12.46 -18.61
N GLU A 305 -12.61 -13.12 -18.78
CA GLU A 305 -12.48 -14.55 -18.49
C GLU A 305 -12.15 -14.82 -17.02
N GLU A 306 -12.55 -16.02 -16.57
CA GLU A 306 -12.17 -16.57 -15.28
C GLU A 306 -11.44 -17.90 -15.46
N VAL A 307 -10.34 -18.07 -14.73
CA VAL A 307 -9.57 -19.33 -14.73
C VAL A 307 -9.33 -19.78 -13.30
N SER A 308 -9.46 -21.08 -13.06
CA SER A 308 -9.21 -21.68 -11.74
C SER A 308 -8.05 -22.67 -11.78
N HIS A 309 -7.29 -22.72 -10.68
CA HIS A 309 -6.30 -23.75 -10.40
C HIS A 309 -6.47 -24.25 -8.97
N THR A 310 -6.28 -25.55 -8.74
CA THR A 310 -6.28 -26.12 -7.40
C THR A 310 -4.87 -26.54 -7.04
N PHE A 311 -4.30 -25.88 -6.04
CA PHE A 311 -3.04 -26.28 -5.44
C PHE A 311 -3.30 -27.32 -4.36
N THR A 312 -2.47 -28.35 -4.34
CA THR A 312 -2.47 -29.34 -3.26
C THR A 312 -1.17 -29.21 -2.48
N ILE A 313 -1.27 -28.89 -1.19
CA ILE A 313 -0.12 -28.74 -0.29
C ILE A 313 -0.11 -29.92 0.68
N ASP A 314 1.05 -30.57 0.78
CA ASP A 314 1.27 -31.64 1.75
C ASP A 314 1.63 -31.03 3.11
N MET A 315 0.78 -31.28 4.12
CA MET A 315 0.95 -30.83 5.49
C MET A 315 1.40 -31.96 6.41
N SER A 316 1.87 -33.10 5.88
CA SER A 316 2.24 -34.27 6.68
C SER A 316 3.36 -34.02 7.69
N THR A 317 4.23 -33.05 7.40
CA THR A 317 5.35 -32.64 8.24
C THR A 317 5.05 -31.44 9.13
N THR A 318 3.85 -30.84 9.01
CA THR A 318 3.50 -29.69 9.84
C THR A 318 3.38 -30.11 11.30
N LYS A 319 3.92 -29.28 12.18
CA LYS A 319 3.85 -29.44 13.65
C LYS A 319 2.95 -28.41 14.32
N TYR A 320 2.34 -27.53 13.53
CA TYR A 320 1.53 -26.42 14.03
C TYR A 320 0.04 -26.75 13.91
N ASN A 321 -0.78 -26.04 14.68
CA ASN A 321 -2.23 -26.24 14.67
C ASN A 321 -2.82 -25.70 13.37
N ILE A 322 -3.72 -26.48 12.76
CA ILE A 322 -4.39 -26.10 11.51
C ILE A 322 -5.33 -24.89 11.70
N GLU A 323 -5.90 -24.71 12.91
CA GLU A 323 -6.82 -23.61 13.22
C GLU A 323 -6.12 -22.24 13.22
N ASP A 324 -4.80 -22.23 13.46
CA ASP A 324 -3.97 -21.03 13.45
C ASP A 324 -3.42 -20.71 12.04
N MET A 325 -3.85 -21.45 11.01
CA MET A 325 -3.34 -21.33 9.65
C MET A 325 -4.35 -20.74 8.66
N ARG A 326 -3.80 -20.04 7.68
CA ARG A 326 -4.53 -19.53 6.51
C ARG A 326 -3.73 -19.75 5.23
N VAL A 327 -4.45 -19.83 4.12
CA VAL A 327 -3.86 -19.83 2.78
C VAL A 327 -3.92 -18.42 2.20
N VAL A 328 -2.86 -18.03 1.48
CA VAL A 328 -2.73 -16.72 0.84
C VAL A 328 -2.47 -16.93 -0.64
N ALA A 329 -3.46 -16.62 -1.47
CA ALA A 329 -3.28 -16.55 -2.91
C ALA A 329 -2.74 -15.17 -3.31
N PHE A 330 -1.78 -15.17 -4.23
CA PHE A 330 -1.27 -13.95 -4.85
C PHE A 330 -1.15 -14.15 -6.35
N ILE A 331 -1.65 -13.17 -7.10
CA ILE A 331 -1.70 -13.23 -8.56
C ILE A 331 -0.68 -12.25 -9.10
N LEU A 332 0.33 -12.76 -9.79
CA LEU A 332 1.28 -11.92 -10.49
C LEU A 332 0.78 -11.63 -11.90
N ALA A 333 0.82 -10.36 -12.30
CA ALA A 333 0.54 -9.94 -13.67
C ALA A 333 1.83 -9.43 -14.33
N GLN A 334 1.95 -9.63 -15.64
CA GLN A 334 3.07 -9.09 -16.40
C GLN A 334 3.02 -7.56 -16.43
N SER A 335 4.17 -6.93 -16.19
CA SER A 335 4.40 -5.49 -16.34
C SER A 335 5.81 -5.27 -16.89
N GLY A 336 5.89 -4.87 -18.16
CA GLY A 336 7.13 -4.89 -18.92
C GLY A 336 7.68 -6.32 -19.04
N ASP A 337 8.95 -6.50 -18.69
CA ASP A 337 9.64 -7.80 -18.79
C ASP A 337 9.58 -8.64 -17.49
N ALA A 338 8.84 -8.16 -16.48
CA ALA A 338 8.75 -8.79 -15.17
C ALA A 338 7.29 -9.07 -14.77
N TYR A 339 7.13 -9.82 -13.68
CA TYR A 339 5.85 -10.18 -13.09
C TYR A 339 5.81 -9.66 -11.66
N TYR A 340 4.71 -9.02 -11.30
CA TYR A 340 4.51 -8.38 -10.00
C TYR A 340 3.13 -8.74 -9.49
N VAL A 341 2.96 -8.79 -8.17
CA VAL A 341 1.65 -9.05 -7.60
C VAL A 341 0.70 -7.92 -8.01
N ASN A 342 -0.41 -8.30 -8.63
CA ASN A 342 -1.48 -7.39 -8.99
C ASN A 342 -2.57 -7.39 -7.91
N ASN A 343 -2.93 -8.57 -7.41
CA ASN A 343 -3.91 -8.71 -6.34
C ASN A 343 -3.66 -9.97 -5.51
N SER A 344 -4.23 -10.03 -4.31
CA SER A 344 -4.11 -11.14 -3.38
C SER A 344 -5.40 -11.33 -2.58
N ALA A 345 -5.54 -12.52 -1.99
CA ALA A 345 -6.63 -12.84 -1.08
C ALA A 345 -6.23 -14.00 -0.18
N SER A 346 -6.74 -14.01 1.05
CA SER A 346 -6.55 -15.13 1.97
C SER A 346 -7.85 -15.63 2.57
N CYS A 347 -7.84 -16.89 3.01
CA CYS A 347 -8.91 -17.48 3.79
C CYS A 347 -8.34 -18.53 4.76
N LYS A 348 -9.13 -18.94 5.76
CA LYS A 348 -8.77 -20.03 6.66
C LYS A 348 -8.35 -21.28 5.88
N LEU A 349 -7.35 -21.98 6.40
CA LEU A 349 -6.80 -23.16 5.72
C LEU A 349 -7.84 -24.29 5.60
N ASP A 350 -8.67 -24.49 6.62
CA ASP A 350 -9.76 -25.47 6.59
C ASP A 350 -11.14 -24.81 6.58
N GLY A 351 -11.95 -25.13 5.58
CA GLY A 351 -13.30 -24.61 5.40
C GLY A 351 -13.39 -23.10 5.10
N GLY A 352 -12.26 -22.44 4.81
CA GLY A 352 -12.22 -21.02 4.48
C GLY A 352 -12.54 -20.74 3.03
N SER A 353 -13.24 -19.64 2.77
CA SER A 353 -13.44 -19.11 1.42
C SER A 353 -13.61 -17.60 1.43
N ILE A 354 -13.15 -16.95 0.37
CA ILE A 354 -13.38 -15.53 0.07
C ILE A 354 -13.75 -15.41 -1.41
N ASP A 355 -14.83 -14.69 -1.70
CA ASP A 355 -15.25 -14.37 -3.08
C ASP A 355 -14.55 -13.09 -3.58
N TYR A 356 -14.76 -12.73 -4.84
CA TYR A 356 -14.26 -11.46 -5.38
C TYR A 356 -14.78 -10.29 -4.55
N THR A 357 -13.86 -9.41 -4.13
CA THR A 357 -14.20 -8.14 -3.52
C THR A 357 -14.17 -7.06 -4.60
N TYR A 358 -15.22 -6.24 -4.68
CA TYR A 358 -15.34 -5.15 -5.66
C TYR A 358 -15.19 -3.82 -4.95
N ASN A 359 -14.62 -2.82 -5.63
CA ASN A 359 -14.73 -1.44 -5.17
C ASN A 359 -16.15 -0.94 -5.39
N GLU A 360 -16.61 -0.06 -4.49
CA GLU A 360 -17.90 0.65 -4.63
C GLU A 360 -17.82 1.83 -5.61
#